data_AF-A0A0U2ZLI5-F1
#
_entry.id   AF-A0A0U2ZLI5-F1
#
_cell.length_a   1.000
_cell.length_b   1.000
_cell.length_c   1.000
_cell.angle_alpha   90.00
_cell.angle_beta   90.00
_cell.angle_gamma   90.00
#
_symmetry.space_group_name_H-M   'P 1'
#
loop_
_entity.id
_entity.type
_entity.pdbx_description
1 polymer ?
#
loop_
_entity_poly.entity_id
_entity_poly.type
_entity_poly.pdbx_seq_one_letter_code
_entity_poly.pdbx_strand_id
1 'polypeptide(L)'
;MMTMTKNRLTQAMREMRGDETQQQMAMELNVSREAVTKYEGGARNIPQDIAQNLMAKHDNPRFALALRSQYTKTGPMWLDGPNVDLHRSAVREKTLEEIKEAYEAIKALSFAQPFQSLSSWHSPQIEKVLEEAVEAITSLEHLVVVVCEEASISYNETWHKHHIQLRSKGYLQ
;
A
#
# COMPACT_ATOMS: atom_id res chain seq x y z
N MET A 1 -7.42 -2.23 -29.74
CA MET A 1 -6.25 -1.65 -29.04
C MET A 1 -6.25 -2.20 -27.63
N MET A 2 -5.34 -3.12 -27.29
CA MET A 2 -5.10 -3.48 -25.89
C MET A 2 -4.54 -2.23 -25.21
N THR A 3 -5.30 -1.63 -24.31
CA THR A 3 -4.78 -0.69 -23.34
C THR A 3 -3.65 -1.40 -22.61
N MET A 4 -2.39 -0.99 -22.87
CA MET A 4 -1.30 -1.41 -21.99
C MET A 4 -1.69 -0.94 -20.59
N THR A 5 -2.04 -1.88 -19.71
CA THR A 5 -2.30 -1.62 -18.30
C THR A 5 -1.07 -0.89 -17.79
N LYS A 6 -1.18 0.43 -17.55
CA LYS A 6 -0.06 1.23 -17.05
C LYS A 6 0.43 0.59 -15.75
N ASN A 7 1.71 0.23 -15.69
CA ASN A 7 2.29 -0.31 -14.48
C ASN A 7 2.28 0.80 -13.41
N ARG A 8 1.51 0.59 -12.33
CA ARG A 8 1.31 1.59 -11.28
C ARG A 8 2.62 2.01 -10.61
N LEU A 9 3.60 1.11 -10.49
CA LEU A 9 4.91 1.43 -9.93
C LEU A 9 5.69 2.38 -10.84
N THR A 10 5.62 2.18 -12.16
CA THR A 10 6.33 3.04 -13.11
C THR A 10 5.66 4.40 -13.23
N GLN A 11 4.34 4.45 -13.14
CA GLN A 11 3.59 5.70 -13.05
C GLN A 11 3.93 6.47 -11.77
N ALA A 12 3.88 5.81 -10.60
CA ALA A 12 4.22 6.44 -9.34
C ALA A 12 5.66 6.98 -9.33
N MET A 13 6.62 6.26 -9.93
CA MET A 13 7.99 6.75 -10.08
C MET A 13 8.10 8.01 -10.95
N ARG A 14 7.36 8.08 -12.06
CA ARG A 14 7.32 9.26 -12.93
C ARG A 14 6.67 10.46 -12.23
N GLU A 15 5.60 10.23 -11.49
CA GLU A 15 4.92 11.25 -10.71
C GLU A 15 5.83 11.80 -9.60
N MET A 16 6.58 10.93 -8.91
CA MET A 16 7.59 11.35 -7.92
C MET A 16 8.73 12.17 -8.53
N ARG A 17 9.18 11.82 -9.74
CA ARG A 17 10.19 12.61 -10.46
C ARG A 17 9.71 14.03 -10.74
N GLY A 18 8.41 14.20 -10.98
CA GLY A 18 7.82 15.49 -11.32
C GLY A 18 8.53 16.13 -12.53
N ASP A 19 9.02 17.36 -12.32
CA ASP A 19 9.71 18.15 -13.33
C ASP A 19 11.21 17.84 -13.48
N GLU A 20 11.79 17.02 -12.59
CA GLU A 20 13.19 16.61 -12.71
C GLU A 20 13.38 15.79 -14.01
N THR A 21 14.47 16.02 -14.74
CA THR A 21 14.81 15.18 -15.89
C THR A 21 15.26 13.80 -15.43
N GLN A 22 15.14 12.78 -16.30
CA GLN A 22 15.70 11.46 -16.01
C GLN A 22 17.21 11.50 -15.71
N GLN A 23 17.93 12.48 -16.27
CA GLN A 23 19.35 12.68 -15.99
C GLN A 23 19.58 13.20 -14.56
N GLN A 24 18.76 14.12 -14.07
CA GLN A 24 18.85 14.63 -12.70
C GLN A 24 18.55 13.51 -11.70
N MET A 25 17.42 12.81 -11.85
CA MET A 25 17.09 11.66 -11.01
C MET A 25 18.18 10.57 -11.06
N ALA A 26 18.79 10.32 -12.22
CA ALA A 26 19.88 9.35 -12.33
C ALA A 26 21.13 9.76 -11.55
N MET A 27 21.51 11.05 -11.59
CA MET A 27 22.62 11.58 -10.80
C MET A 27 22.35 11.43 -9.30
N GLU A 28 21.14 11.70 -8.85
CA GLU A 28 20.74 11.60 -7.45
C GLU A 28 20.73 10.16 -6.93
N LEU A 29 20.21 9.24 -7.73
CA LEU A 29 20.18 7.81 -7.42
C LEU A 29 21.53 7.13 -7.64
N ASN A 30 22.53 7.85 -8.16
CA ASN A 30 23.84 7.33 -8.55
C ASN A 30 23.75 6.13 -9.50
N VAL A 31 22.90 6.24 -10.52
CA VAL A 31 22.70 5.24 -11.57
C VAL A 31 22.83 5.88 -12.96
N SER A 32 22.87 5.07 -14.02
CA SER A 32 22.81 5.63 -15.37
C SER A 32 21.42 6.16 -15.71
N ARG A 33 21.35 7.17 -16.58
CA ARG A 33 20.07 7.67 -17.12
C ARG A 33 19.26 6.56 -17.78
N GLU A 34 19.93 5.64 -18.47
CA GLU A 34 19.33 4.47 -19.10
C GLU A 34 18.68 3.53 -18.08
N ALA A 35 19.24 3.43 -16.86
CA ALA A 35 18.62 2.68 -15.78
C ALA A 35 17.29 3.32 -15.36
N VAL A 36 17.26 4.64 -15.14
CA VAL A 36 16.02 5.39 -14.86
C VAL A 36 14.99 5.21 -15.97
N THR A 37 15.40 5.31 -17.23
CA THR A 37 14.50 5.06 -18.38
C THR A 37 13.92 3.64 -18.33
N LYS A 38 14.72 2.62 -18.00
CA LYS A 38 14.25 1.23 -17.89
C LYS A 38 13.32 1.02 -16.69
N TYR A 39 13.57 1.69 -15.58
CA TYR A 39 12.71 1.67 -14.39
C TYR A 39 11.35 2.29 -14.70
N GLU A 40 11.33 3.53 -15.19
CA GLU A 40 10.09 4.23 -15.57
C GLU A 40 9.39 3.59 -16.77
N GLY A 41 10.11 2.84 -17.60
CA GLY A 41 9.54 2.07 -18.71
C GLY A 41 9.02 0.70 -18.30
N GLY A 42 9.32 0.21 -17.10
CA GLY A 42 8.99 -1.14 -16.64
C GLY A 42 9.81 -2.25 -17.31
N ALA A 43 10.84 -1.89 -18.09
CA ALA A 43 11.75 -2.84 -18.71
C ALA A 43 12.73 -3.47 -17.70
N ARG A 44 12.91 -2.82 -16.53
CA ARG A 44 13.68 -3.34 -15.41
C ARG A 44 12.96 -3.03 -14.10
N ASN A 45 12.95 -3.98 -13.16
CA ASN A 45 12.46 -3.77 -11.80
C ASN A 45 13.37 -2.79 -11.03
N ILE A 46 12.77 -2.01 -10.13
CA ILE A 46 13.48 -1.03 -9.29
C ILE A 46 14.21 -1.78 -8.15
N PRO A 47 15.55 -1.79 -8.10
CA PRO A 47 16.28 -2.45 -7.02
C PRO A 47 15.90 -1.93 -5.63
N GLN A 48 16.08 -2.76 -4.60
CA GLN A 48 15.67 -2.43 -3.23
C GLN A 48 16.34 -1.16 -2.70
N ASP A 49 17.64 -1.00 -2.91
CA ASP A 49 18.42 0.17 -2.51
C ASP A 49 17.92 1.46 -3.19
N ILE A 50 17.57 1.37 -4.48
CA ILE A 50 16.98 2.49 -5.22
C ILE A 50 15.60 2.85 -4.68
N ALA A 51 14.75 1.84 -4.42
CA ALA A 51 13.44 2.06 -3.84
C ALA A 51 13.49 2.67 -2.44
N GLN A 52 14.44 2.23 -1.60
CA GLN A 52 14.67 2.78 -0.27
C GLN A 52 15.12 4.25 -0.34
N ASN A 53 16.04 4.58 -1.25
CA ASN A 53 16.48 5.95 -1.47
C ASN A 53 15.31 6.85 -1.91
N LEU A 54 14.53 6.40 -2.90
CA LEU A 54 13.33 7.11 -3.38
C LEU A 54 12.32 7.35 -2.26
N MET A 55 12.02 6.33 -1.44
CA MET A 55 11.11 6.49 -0.30
C MET A 55 11.66 7.46 0.74
N ALA A 56 12.96 7.39 1.06
CA ALA A 56 13.57 8.30 2.03
C ALA A 56 13.56 9.76 1.56
N LYS A 57 13.74 10.01 0.26
CA LYS A 57 13.75 11.36 -0.32
C LYS A 57 12.35 11.93 -0.51
N HIS A 58 11.44 11.16 -1.09
CA HIS A 58 10.15 11.67 -1.57
C HIS A 58 8.99 11.37 -0.62
N ASP A 59 9.16 10.42 0.30
CA ASP A 59 8.13 10.00 1.27
C ASP A 59 6.75 9.79 0.62
N ASN A 60 6.73 9.20 -0.58
CA ASN A 60 5.54 9.10 -1.39
C ASN A 60 4.77 7.82 -1.05
N PRO A 61 3.57 7.91 -0.43
CA PRO A 61 2.86 6.71 0.00
C PRO A 61 2.34 5.88 -1.17
N ARG A 62 1.96 6.53 -2.28
CA ARG A 62 1.45 5.85 -3.49
C ARG A 62 2.53 4.98 -4.13
N PHE A 63 3.78 5.44 -4.11
CA PHE A 63 4.93 4.63 -4.52
C PHE A 63 5.12 3.41 -3.61
N ALA A 64 4.96 3.56 -2.29
CA ALA A 64 5.03 2.42 -1.37
C ALA A 64 3.97 1.35 -1.66
N LEU A 65 2.71 1.76 -1.92
CA LEU A 65 1.61 0.86 -2.30
C LEU A 65 1.90 0.11 -3.61
N ALA A 66 2.36 0.86 -4.62
CA ALA A 66 2.71 0.30 -5.91
C ALA A 66 3.90 -0.68 -5.81
N LEU A 67 4.85 -0.39 -4.94
CA LEU A 67 6.02 -1.25 -4.73
C LEU A 67 5.65 -2.57 -4.05
N ARG A 68 4.86 -2.51 -2.96
CA ARG A 68 4.36 -3.70 -2.27
C ARG A 68 3.57 -4.60 -3.22
N SER A 69 2.56 -4.04 -3.88
CA SER A 69 1.71 -4.80 -4.81
C SER A 69 2.49 -5.37 -5.99
N GLN A 70 3.46 -4.63 -6.56
CA GLN A 70 4.24 -5.11 -7.69
C GLN A 70 5.12 -6.31 -7.32
N TYR A 71 5.80 -6.27 -6.17
CA TYR A 71 6.75 -7.30 -5.76
C TYR A 71 6.12 -8.53 -5.13
N THR A 72 5.04 -8.34 -4.37
CA THR A 72 4.44 -9.43 -3.57
C THR A 72 3.12 -9.92 -4.13
N LYS A 73 2.49 -9.16 -5.03
CA LYS A 73 1.10 -9.37 -5.49
C LYS A 73 0.07 -9.34 -4.36
N THR A 74 0.40 -8.69 -3.24
CA THR A 74 -0.49 -8.54 -2.09
C THR A 74 -0.54 -7.10 -1.57
N GLY A 75 -1.53 -6.85 -0.70
CA GLY A 75 -1.78 -5.60 -0.03
C GLY A 75 -2.51 -4.55 -0.87
N PRO A 76 -2.98 -3.45 -0.23
CA PRO A 76 -3.70 -2.38 -0.88
C PRO A 76 -2.96 -1.80 -2.09
N MET A 77 -3.70 -1.56 -3.16
CA MET A 77 -3.24 -0.80 -4.33
C MET A 77 -3.92 0.58 -4.34
N TRP A 78 -3.27 1.57 -4.96
CA TRP A 78 -3.90 2.88 -5.16
C TRP A 78 -5.22 2.76 -5.93
N LEU A 79 -6.29 3.35 -5.39
CA LEU A 79 -7.62 3.34 -5.99
C LEU A 79 -7.78 4.58 -6.90
N ASP A 80 -7.91 4.34 -8.20
CA ASP A 80 -8.00 5.36 -9.26
C ASP A 80 -9.16 5.09 -10.24
N GLY A 81 -10.14 4.29 -9.81
CA GLY A 81 -11.33 3.94 -10.59
C GLY A 81 -12.39 5.05 -10.61
N PRO A 82 -13.37 4.98 -11.53
CA PRO A 82 -14.40 6.03 -11.72
C PRO A 82 -15.35 6.19 -10.53
N ASN A 83 -15.42 5.20 -9.63
CA ASN A 83 -16.30 5.20 -8.46
C ASN A 83 -15.56 5.53 -7.16
N VAL A 84 -14.31 5.97 -7.24
CA VAL A 84 -13.47 6.25 -6.07
C VAL A 84 -13.52 7.74 -5.76
N ASP A 85 -13.93 8.08 -4.54
CA ASP A 85 -13.80 9.42 -3.97
C ASP A 85 -12.69 9.41 -2.91
N LEU A 86 -11.59 10.12 -3.18
CA LEU A 86 -10.44 10.21 -2.30
C LEU A 86 -10.46 11.46 -1.40
N HIS A 87 -11.55 12.23 -1.38
CA HIS A 87 -11.72 13.29 -0.40
C HIS A 87 -11.70 12.69 1.02
N ARG A 88 -10.94 13.30 1.96
CA ARG A 88 -10.77 12.80 3.35
C ARG A 88 -12.06 12.35 4.03
N SER A 89 -13.19 13.02 3.78
CA SER A 89 -14.48 12.66 4.39
C SER A 89 -15.02 11.36 3.82
N ALA A 90 -14.95 11.17 2.50
CA ALA A 90 -15.39 9.93 1.86
C ALA A 90 -14.52 8.75 2.29
N VAL A 91 -13.20 8.95 2.33
CA VAL A 91 -12.24 7.94 2.80
C VAL A 91 -12.49 7.57 4.27
N ARG A 92 -12.78 8.56 5.14
CA ARG A 92 -13.16 8.31 6.53
C ARG A 92 -14.43 7.47 6.62
N GLU A 93 -15.51 7.85 5.94
CA GLU A 93 -16.77 7.11 6.01
C GLU A 93 -16.59 5.68 5.51
N LYS A 94 -15.92 5.49 4.37
CA LYS A 94 -15.64 4.16 3.83
C LYS A 94 -14.80 3.33 4.79
N THR A 95 -13.79 3.93 5.43
CA THR A 95 -12.98 3.23 6.43
C THR A 95 -13.81 2.77 7.64
N LEU A 96 -14.75 3.59 8.11
CA LEU A 96 -15.63 3.21 9.22
C LEU A 96 -16.60 2.08 8.84
N GLU A 97 -17.11 2.09 7.61
CA GLU A 97 -17.93 1.01 7.04
C GLU A 97 -17.15 -0.32 7.04
N GLU A 98 -15.99 -0.35 6.41
CA GLU A 98 -15.17 -1.57 6.25
C GLU A 98 -14.67 -2.12 7.60
N ILE A 99 -14.29 -1.24 8.54
CA ILE A 99 -13.93 -1.67 9.91
C ILE A 99 -15.12 -2.36 10.59
N LYS A 100 -16.34 -1.85 10.38
CA LYS A 100 -17.54 -2.43 10.96
C LYS A 100 -17.86 -3.79 10.34
N GLU A 101 -17.73 -3.93 9.02
CA GLU A 101 -17.97 -5.20 8.32
C GLU A 101 -16.95 -6.26 8.75
N ALA A 102 -15.66 -5.90 8.81
CA ALA A 102 -14.61 -6.77 9.36
C ALA A 102 -14.88 -7.17 10.81
N TYR A 103 -15.29 -6.22 11.66
CA TYR A 103 -15.61 -6.51 13.06
C TYR A 103 -16.78 -7.51 13.19
N GLU A 104 -17.87 -7.31 12.45
CA GLU A 104 -19.03 -8.21 12.49
C GLU A 104 -18.68 -9.60 11.93
N ALA A 105 -17.88 -9.68 10.86
CA ALA A 105 -17.42 -10.95 10.32
C ALA A 105 -16.57 -11.73 11.34
N ILE A 106 -15.60 -11.07 11.98
CA ILE A 106 -14.75 -11.68 13.02
C ILE A 106 -15.59 -12.14 14.21
N LYS A 107 -16.54 -11.32 14.65
CA LYS A 107 -17.42 -11.62 15.78
C LYS A 107 -18.34 -12.81 15.51
N ALA A 108 -18.76 -13.01 14.26
CA ALA A 108 -19.64 -14.10 13.87
C ALA A 108 -18.95 -15.48 13.91
N LEU A 109 -17.61 -15.55 13.83
CA LEU A 109 -16.86 -16.80 13.81
C LEU A 109 -16.06 -17.01 15.10
N SER A 110 -16.34 -18.10 15.81
CA SER A 110 -15.58 -18.46 17.01
C SER A 110 -14.24 -19.08 16.67
N PHE A 111 -13.14 -18.44 17.09
CA PHE A 111 -11.78 -18.97 16.95
C PHE A 111 -11.37 -19.86 18.14
N ALA A 112 -12.29 -20.14 19.07
CA ALA A 112 -12.01 -20.97 20.25
C ALA A 112 -11.80 -22.45 19.89
N GLN A 113 -12.31 -22.90 18.75
CA GLN A 113 -12.10 -24.25 18.24
C GLN A 113 -10.89 -24.27 17.30
N PRO A 114 -10.04 -25.32 17.33
CA PRO A 114 -8.96 -25.48 16.36
C PRO A 114 -9.52 -25.46 14.93
N PHE A 115 -8.90 -24.72 14.02
CA PHE A 115 -9.36 -24.65 12.63
C PHE A 115 -9.43 -26.03 11.95
N GLN A 116 -8.58 -26.98 12.37
CA GLN A 116 -8.59 -28.37 11.87
C GLN A 116 -9.84 -29.16 12.28
N SER A 117 -10.56 -28.69 13.31
CA SER A 117 -11.80 -29.30 13.82
C SER A 117 -13.06 -28.69 13.21
N LEU A 118 -12.91 -27.62 12.42
CA LEU A 118 -14.04 -26.98 11.75
C LEU A 118 -14.49 -27.83 10.56
N SER A 119 -15.79 -28.11 10.50
CA SER A 119 -16.39 -28.77 9.35
C SER A 119 -16.29 -27.90 8.09
N SER A 120 -16.40 -28.50 6.90
CA SER A 120 -16.44 -27.80 5.61
C SER A 120 -17.49 -26.69 5.52
N TRP A 121 -18.50 -26.71 6.38
CA TRP A 121 -19.53 -25.67 6.51
C TRP A 121 -18.99 -24.33 7.03
N HIS A 122 -17.84 -24.31 7.69
CA HIS A 122 -17.22 -23.08 8.21
C HIS A 122 -16.30 -22.38 7.20
N SER A 123 -15.92 -23.04 6.09
CA SER A 123 -15.04 -22.45 5.08
C SER A 123 -15.56 -21.11 4.53
N PRO A 124 -16.86 -20.95 4.19
CA PRO A 124 -17.37 -19.66 3.71
C PRO A 124 -17.29 -18.54 4.76
N GLN A 125 -17.42 -18.87 6.05
CA GLN A 125 -17.32 -17.89 7.13
C GLN A 125 -15.88 -17.43 7.33
N ILE A 126 -14.91 -18.35 7.22
CA ILE A 126 -13.48 -18.01 7.26
C ILE A 126 -13.11 -17.14 6.06
N GLU A 127 -13.56 -17.51 4.86
CA GLU A 127 -13.35 -16.72 3.64
C GLU A 127 -13.93 -15.31 3.81
N LYS A 128 -15.13 -15.19 4.38
CA LYS A 128 -15.72 -13.88 4.64
C LYS A 128 -14.89 -13.05 5.62
N VAL A 129 -14.39 -13.64 6.71
CA VAL A 129 -13.49 -12.94 7.64
C VAL A 129 -12.24 -12.42 6.92
N LEU A 130 -11.65 -13.22 6.03
CA LEU A 130 -10.45 -12.83 5.29
C LEU A 130 -10.72 -11.74 4.25
N GLU A 131 -11.85 -11.82 3.53
CA GLU A 131 -12.30 -10.82 2.57
C GLU A 131 -12.45 -9.46 3.26
N GLU A 132 -13.29 -9.40 4.29
CA GLU A 132 -13.59 -8.18 5.04
C GLU A 132 -12.35 -7.60 5.73
N ALA A 133 -11.46 -8.46 6.24
CA ALA A 133 -10.20 -8.00 6.80
C ALA A 133 -9.30 -7.32 5.76
N VAL A 134 -9.25 -7.83 4.52
CA VAL A 134 -8.46 -7.22 3.44
C VAL A 134 -9.10 -5.93 2.94
N GLU A 135 -10.43 -5.84 2.89
CA GLU A 135 -11.15 -4.60 2.56
C GLU A 135 -10.91 -3.52 3.63
N ALA A 136 -10.99 -3.88 4.92
CA ALA A 136 -10.64 -2.99 6.02
C ALA A 136 -9.17 -2.54 5.99
N ILE A 137 -8.21 -3.44 5.71
CA ILE A 137 -6.80 -3.07 5.51
C ILE A 137 -6.65 -2.08 4.34
N THR A 138 -7.39 -2.31 3.25
CA THR A 138 -7.38 -1.43 2.08
C THR A 138 -7.87 -0.03 2.42
N SER A 139 -8.99 0.10 3.11
CA SER A 139 -9.53 1.40 3.49
C SER A 139 -8.70 2.10 4.57
N LEU A 140 -8.20 1.38 5.57
CA LEU A 140 -7.28 1.92 6.58
C LEU A 140 -6.00 2.49 5.96
N GLU A 141 -5.41 1.77 5.01
CA GLU A 141 -4.23 2.25 4.31
C GLU A 141 -4.52 3.54 3.53
N HIS A 142 -5.64 3.62 2.82
CA HIS A 142 -6.05 4.85 2.12
C HIS A 142 -6.30 6.01 3.08
N LEU A 143 -6.88 5.74 4.26
CA LEU A 143 -7.03 6.74 5.31
C LEU A 143 -5.67 7.27 5.76
N VAL A 144 -4.70 6.40 6.03
CA VAL A 144 -3.34 6.81 6.41
C VAL A 144 -2.71 7.66 5.32
N VAL A 145 -2.77 7.22 4.06
CA VAL A 145 -2.20 7.97 2.92
C VAL A 145 -2.83 9.35 2.79
N VAL A 146 -4.16 9.44 2.72
CA VAL A 146 -4.87 10.70 2.49
C VAL A 146 -4.67 11.66 3.66
N VAL A 147 -4.70 11.18 4.90
CA VAL A 147 -4.45 12.04 6.07
C VAL A 147 -3.00 12.50 6.12
N CYS A 148 -2.03 11.65 5.79
CA CYS A 148 -0.62 12.06 5.71
C CYS A 148 -0.43 13.16 4.66
N GLU A 149 -0.98 12.98 3.46
CA GLU A 149 -0.93 13.95 2.36
C GLU A 149 -1.61 15.28 2.77
N GLU A 150 -2.87 15.25 3.24
CA GLU A 150 -3.62 16.46 3.59
C GLU A 150 -3.06 17.22 4.81
N ALA A 151 -2.53 16.49 5.80
CA ALA A 151 -1.97 17.10 7.02
C ALA A 151 -0.47 17.43 6.90
N SER A 152 0.17 17.15 5.76
CA SER A 152 1.63 17.27 5.59
C SER A 152 2.42 16.50 6.66
N ILE A 153 1.94 15.31 7.03
CA ILE A 153 2.59 14.41 7.98
C ILE A 153 3.38 13.37 7.19
N SER A 154 4.60 13.10 7.62
CA SER A 154 5.44 12.09 6.99
C SER A 154 4.85 10.68 7.14
N TYR A 155 4.70 9.98 6.01
CA TYR A 155 4.21 8.62 5.97
C TYR A 155 5.25 7.64 6.52
N ASN A 156 6.52 7.79 6.11
CA ASN A 156 7.65 7.02 6.63
C ASN A 156 7.78 7.17 8.14
N GLU A 157 7.70 8.40 8.66
CA GLU A 157 7.82 8.64 10.10
C GLU A 157 6.63 8.07 10.88
N THR A 158 5.43 8.07 10.29
CA THR A 158 4.25 7.43 10.88
C THR A 158 4.48 5.93 11.12
N TRP A 159 5.00 5.22 10.11
CA TRP A 159 5.38 3.81 10.25
C TRP A 159 6.59 3.61 11.17
N HIS A 160 7.59 4.50 11.11
CA HIS A 160 8.77 4.43 11.98
C HIS A 160 8.38 4.50 13.46
N LYS A 161 7.53 5.46 13.83
CA LYS A 161 6.96 5.58 15.18
C LYS A 161 6.21 4.32 15.59
N HIS A 162 5.41 3.75 14.71
CA HIS A 162 4.71 2.50 14.99
C HIS A 162 5.69 1.35 15.26
N HIS A 163 6.75 1.20 14.44
CA HIS A 163 7.77 0.17 14.66
C HIS A 163 8.53 0.35 15.99
N ILE A 164 8.85 1.59 16.39
CA ILE A 164 9.44 1.88 17.71
C ILE A 164 8.48 1.42 18.82
N GLN A 165 7.19 1.72 18.71
CA GLN A 165 6.18 1.29 19.69
C GLN A 165 6.04 -0.23 19.75
N LEU A 166 6.13 -0.93 18.62
CA LEU A 166 6.08 -2.39 18.59
C LEU A 166 7.32 -2.99 19.28
N ARG A 167 8.52 -2.42 19.04
CA ARG A 167 9.75 -2.82 19.73
C ARG A 167 9.66 -2.58 21.23
N SER A 168 9.15 -1.42 21.66
CA SER A 168 9.02 -1.10 23.09
C SER A 168 8.04 -2.01 23.83
N LYS A 169 7.04 -2.56 23.12
CA LYS A 169 6.11 -3.57 23.64
C LYS A 169 6.64 -5.01 23.55
N GLY A 170 7.82 -5.22 22.97
CA GLY A 170 8.40 -6.55 22.77
C GLY A 170 7.75 -7.37 21.66
N TYR A 171 6.99 -6.74 20.75
CA TYR A 171 6.40 -7.42 19.59
C TYR A 171 7.37 -7.54 18.40
N LEU A 172 8.44 -6.75 18.38
CA LEU A 172 9.53 -6.81 17.40
C LEU A 172 10.89 -6.78 18.11
N GLN A 173 11.90 -7.41 17.49
CA GLN A 173 13.30 -7.43 17.95
C GLN A 173 14.16 -6.42 17.20
#